data_AF-A0A536EA86-F1
#
_entry.id   AF-A0A536EA86-F1
#
_cell.length_a   1.000
_cell.length_b   1.000
_cell.length_c   1.000
_cell.angle_alpha   90.00
_cell.angle_beta   90.00
_cell.angle_gamma   90.00
#
_symmetry.space_group_name_H-M   'P 1'
#
loop_
_entity.id
_entity.type
_entity.pdbx_description
1 polymer ?
#
loop_
_entity_poly.entity_id
_entity_poly.type
_entity_poly.pdbx_seq_one_letter_code
_entity_poly.pdbx_strand_id
1 'polypeptide(L)'
;MSTPIRAARGTQLSTRGWQQEAALRMLCNNLDPEVAERPEDLVVYGGTGKAARDWPSFHAIVAALRRLKDDETLLVQSGKAVGIFRTHEYAPRVLLANSLLVPRWATWEHFWELERLGLIMYGQMTAGSWIYIGSQGILQGTYETFGALAAKRFDGTLRGRIVLTSGLGGMGGA
;
A
#
# COMPACT_ATOMS: atom_id res chain seq x y z
N MET A 1 8.00 1.39 -23.84
CA MET A 1 6.98 1.00 -22.83
C MET A 1 7.65 0.08 -21.84
N SER A 2 7.69 0.42 -20.55
CA SER A 2 8.25 -0.47 -19.53
C SER A 2 7.32 -1.66 -19.31
N THR A 3 7.88 -2.82 -19.00
CA THR A 3 7.09 -4.01 -18.64
C THR A 3 6.19 -3.71 -17.44
N PRO A 4 4.89 -4.04 -17.47
CA PRO A 4 4.00 -3.84 -16.34
C PRO A 4 4.48 -4.64 -15.12
N ILE A 5 4.43 -4.02 -13.94
CA ILE A 5 4.83 -4.66 -12.67
C ILE A 5 3.72 -5.61 -12.23
N ARG A 6 4.08 -6.85 -11.89
CA ARG A 6 3.17 -7.84 -11.31
C ARG A 6 3.93 -8.69 -10.31
N ALA A 7 3.24 -9.22 -9.30
CA ALA A 7 3.88 -10.12 -8.35
C ALA A 7 4.34 -11.42 -9.03
N ALA A 8 5.50 -11.95 -8.64
CA ALA A 8 5.91 -13.28 -9.09
C ALA A 8 4.91 -14.35 -8.62
N ARG A 9 4.69 -15.38 -9.42
CA ARG A 9 3.77 -16.49 -9.14
C ARG A 9 4.54 -17.81 -9.03
N GLY A 10 3.92 -18.84 -8.45
CA GLY A 10 4.55 -20.15 -8.24
C GLY A 10 5.54 -20.17 -7.07
N THR A 11 6.30 -21.26 -6.97
CA THR A 11 7.16 -21.59 -5.81
C THR A 11 8.60 -21.13 -5.94
N GLN A 12 9.02 -20.65 -7.12
CA GLN A 12 10.39 -20.17 -7.32
C GLN A 12 10.61 -18.83 -6.60
N LEU A 13 11.69 -18.75 -5.81
CA LEU A 13 12.07 -17.56 -5.08
C LEU A 13 13.02 -16.68 -5.89
N SER A 14 12.88 -15.37 -5.73
CA SER A 14 13.81 -14.35 -6.24
C SER A 14 14.59 -13.64 -5.12
N THR A 15 14.20 -13.90 -3.87
CA THR A 15 14.84 -13.45 -2.63
C THR A 15 15.45 -14.63 -1.87
N ARG A 16 16.08 -14.38 -0.71
CA ARG A 16 16.75 -15.42 0.10
C ARG A 16 15.80 -16.34 0.87
N GLY A 17 14.54 -15.93 1.06
CA GLY A 17 13.57 -16.66 1.87
C GLY A 17 12.13 -16.18 1.63
N TRP A 18 11.16 -16.96 2.09
CA TRP A 18 9.75 -16.68 1.86
C TRP A 18 9.25 -15.39 2.49
N GLN A 19 9.83 -14.95 3.62
CA GLN A 19 9.41 -13.72 4.28
C GLN A 19 9.77 -12.47 3.46
N GLN A 20 10.98 -12.45 2.87
CA GLN A 20 11.43 -11.38 1.98
C GLN A 20 10.69 -11.45 0.64
N GLU A 21 10.47 -12.67 0.12
CA GLU A 21 9.70 -12.90 -1.10
C GLU A 21 8.26 -12.41 -0.96
N ALA A 22 7.61 -12.67 0.18
CA ALA A 22 6.26 -12.19 0.45
C ALA A 22 6.19 -10.67 0.38
N ALA A 23 7.09 -9.96 1.06
CA ALA A 23 7.15 -8.50 1.01
C ALA A 23 7.37 -7.99 -0.43
N LEU A 24 8.26 -8.62 -1.19
CA LEU A 24 8.52 -8.25 -2.59
C LEU A 24 7.29 -8.49 -3.48
N ARG A 25 6.64 -9.64 -3.35
CA ARG A 25 5.45 -9.97 -4.13
C ARG A 25 4.31 -9.03 -3.80
N MET A 26 4.10 -8.70 -2.53
CA MET A 26 3.05 -7.78 -2.14
C MET A 26 3.32 -6.34 -2.58
N LEU A 27 4.58 -5.88 -2.55
CA LEU A 27 4.97 -4.59 -3.15
C LEU A 27 4.61 -4.56 -4.64
N CYS A 28 4.94 -5.63 -5.38
CA CYS A 28 4.61 -5.73 -6.80
C CYS A 28 3.10 -5.89 -7.05
N ASN A 29 2.36 -6.57 -6.16
CA ASN A 29 0.91 -6.71 -6.24
C ASN A 29 0.21 -5.35 -6.12
N ASN A 30 0.68 -4.50 -5.21
CA ASN A 30 0.19 -3.13 -5.06
C ASN A 30 0.36 -2.29 -6.34
N LEU A 31 1.18 -2.70 -7.30
CA LEU A 31 1.42 -2.01 -8.58
C LEU A 31 0.95 -2.83 -9.78
N ASP A 32 0.23 -3.93 -9.56
CA ASP A 32 -0.36 -4.71 -10.63
C ASP A 32 -1.42 -3.86 -11.36
N PRO A 33 -1.43 -3.76 -12.70
CA PRO A 33 -2.44 -3.00 -13.45
C PRO A 33 -3.89 -3.42 -13.21
N GLU A 34 -4.13 -4.63 -12.70
CA GLU A 34 -5.47 -5.09 -12.30
C GLU A 34 -5.85 -4.69 -10.86
N VAL A 35 -4.91 -4.13 -10.11
CA VAL A 35 -5.06 -3.81 -8.68
C VAL A 35 -4.98 -2.30 -8.44
N ALA A 36 -3.94 -1.65 -8.95
CA ALA A 36 -3.65 -0.24 -8.71
C ALA A 36 -4.46 0.67 -9.62
N GLU A 37 -4.88 1.83 -9.11
CA GLU A 37 -5.57 2.86 -9.88
C GLU A 37 -4.70 3.49 -10.98
N ARG A 38 -3.42 3.73 -10.69
CA ARG A 38 -2.48 4.37 -11.63
C ARG A 38 -1.02 3.94 -11.39
N PRO A 39 -0.67 2.67 -11.66
CA PRO A 39 0.60 2.06 -11.26
C PRO A 39 1.84 2.68 -11.92
N GLU A 40 1.72 3.30 -13.10
CA GLU A 40 2.80 3.99 -13.80
C GLU A 40 3.39 5.16 -12.99
N ASP A 41 2.57 5.75 -12.11
CA ASP A 41 2.93 6.81 -11.16
C ASP A 41 3.17 6.29 -9.74
N LEU A 42 3.25 4.96 -9.59
CA LEU A 42 3.32 4.23 -8.32
C LEU A 42 2.08 4.38 -7.43
N VAL A 43 1.00 4.98 -7.96
CA VAL A 43 -0.23 5.27 -7.22
C VAL A 43 -1.11 4.01 -7.18
N VAL A 44 -1.47 3.61 -5.95
CA VAL A 44 -2.26 2.42 -5.67
C VAL A 44 -3.74 2.79 -5.54
N TYR A 45 -4.10 3.71 -4.63
CA TYR A 45 -5.47 4.19 -4.43
C TYR A 45 -5.52 5.47 -3.58
N GLY A 46 -6.72 6.04 -3.43
CA GLY A 46 -6.99 7.09 -2.44
C GLY A 46 -6.33 8.43 -2.76
N GLY A 47 -6.39 8.85 -4.02
CA GLY A 47 -5.71 10.05 -4.51
C GLY A 47 -4.27 9.74 -4.91
N THR A 48 -3.30 10.17 -4.09
CA THR A 48 -1.85 10.00 -4.36
C THR A 48 -1.19 8.93 -3.49
N GLY A 49 -1.97 7.99 -2.93
CA GLY A 49 -1.44 6.91 -2.10
C GLY A 49 -0.53 5.99 -2.91
N LYS A 50 0.77 5.98 -2.60
CA LYS A 50 1.80 5.30 -3.41
C LYS A 50 2.42 4.09 -2.70
N ALA A 51 2.93 3.15 -3.50
CA ALA A 51 3.65 1.97 -3.01
C ALA A 51 5.14 2.25 -2.68
N ALA A 52 5.76 3.19 -3.41
CA ALA A 52 7.12 3.68 -3.20
C ALA A 52 7.21 5.16 -3.61
N ARG A 53 8.23 5.87 -3.11
CA ARG A 53 8.32 7.33 -3.25
C ARG A 53 8.43 7.78 -4.71
N ASP A 54 9.32 7.09 -5.42
CA ASP A 54 9.68 7.30 -6.81
C ASP A 54 10.26 6.00 -7.38
N TRP A 55 10.45 5.92 -8.70
CA TRP A 55 10.96 4.73 -9.36
C TRP A 55 12.36 4.31 -8.87
N PRO A 56 13.33 5.22 -8.67
CA PRO A 56 14.60 4.87 -8.03
C PRO A 56 14.43 4.21 -6.66
N SER A 57 13.53 4.72 -5.82
CA SER A 57 13.21 4.16 -4.50
C SER A 57 12.56 2.78 -4.60
N PHE A 58 11.64 2.58 -5.55
CA PHE A 58 11.05 1.27 -5.84
C PHE A 58 12.14 0.24 -6.19
N HIS A 59 13.02 0.56 -7.13
CA HIS A 59 14.10 -0.33 -7.54
C HIS A 59 15.09 -0.61 -6.40
N ALA A 60 15.39 0.39 -5.57
CA ALA A 60 16.22 0.22 -4.38
C ALA A 60 15.58 -0.73 -3.35
N ILE A 61 14.26 -0.63 -3.12
CA ILE A 61 13.51 -1.54 -2.24
C ILE A 61 13.54 -2.97 -2.81
N VAL A 62 13.26 -3.16 -4.10
CA VAL A 62 13.32 -4.47 -4.76
C VAL A 62 14.73 -5.10 -4.61
N ALA A 63 15.77 -4.33 -4.90
CA ALA A 63 17.16 -4.79 -4.76
C ALA A 63 17.51 -5.12 -3.30
N ALA A 64 17.02 -4.34 -2.34
CA ALA A 64 17.21 -4.58 -0.92
C ALA A 64 16.54 -5.90 -0.48
N LEU A 65 15.26 -6.11 -0.82
CA LEU A 65 14.52 -7.32 -0.47
C LEU A 65 15.15 -8.59 -1.06
N ARG A 66 15.68 -8.53 -2.28
CA ARG A 66 16.38 -9.67 -2.92
C ARG A 66 17.63 -10.12 -2.16
N ARG A 67 18.35 -9.19 -1.51
CA ARG A 67 19.59 -9.51 -0.79
C ARG A 67 19.46 -9.59 0.73
N LEU A 68 18.32 -9.17 1.29
CA LEU A 68 18.06 -9.12 2.73
C LEU A 68 18.15 -10.52 3.35
N LYS A 69 18.90 -10.66 4.43
CA LYS A 69 19.04 -11.93 5.16
C LYS A 69 17.88 -12.14 6.13
N ASP A 70 17.82 -13.34 6.70
CA ASP A 70 16.78 -13.75 7.64
C ASP A 70 16.93 -13.09 9.02
N ASP A 71 18.12 -12.59 9.38
CA ASP A 71 18.39 -11.84 10.61
C ASP A 71 18.61 -10.35 10.35
N GLU A 72 18.12 -9.82 9.22
CA GLU A 72 18.19 -8.41 8.86
C GLU A 72 16.79 -7.80 8.73
N THR A 73 16.69 -6.49 8.99
CA THR A 73 15.47 -5.69 8.85
C THR A 73 15.74 -4.48 7.95
N LEU A 74 14.95 -4.35 6.88
CA LEU A 74 14.92 -3.19 6.00
C LEU A 74 14.07 -2.07 6.62
N LEU A 75 14.60 -0.85 6.66
CA LEU A 75 13.85 0.35 7.04
C LEU A 75 13.41 1.11 5.79
N VAL A 76 12.10 1.35 5.68
CA VAL A 76 11.49 2.17 4.63
C VAL A 76 10.88 3.42 5.25
N GLN A 77 11.44 4.59 4.91
CA GLN A 77 10.94 5.88 5.36
C GLN A 77 10.21 6.54 4.19
N SER A 78 8.92 6.82 4.33
CA SER A 78 8.05 7.41 3.30
C SER A 78 8.37 6.87 1.91
N GLY A 79 8.25 5.56 1.73
CA GLY A 79 8.45 4.87 0.44
C GLY A 79 9.89 4.80 -0.08
N LYS A 80 10.90 5.11 0.74
CA LYS A 80 12.33 5.03 0.38
C LYS A 80 13.08 4.08 1.30
N ALA A 81 13.86 3.16 0.74
CA ALA A 81 14.80 2.33 1.50
C ALA A 81 15.92 3.19 2.09
N VAL A 82 16.03 3.27 3.42
CA VAL A 82 16.99 4.16 4.11
C VAL A 82 18.07 3.41 4.88
N GLY A 83 17.89 2.13 5.18
CA GLY A 83 18.89 1.34 5.89
C GLY A 83 18.50 -0.12 6.05
N ILE A 84 19.50 -0.96 6.30
CA ILE A 84 19.32 -2.35 6.71
C ILE A 84 20.14 -2.54 7.98
N PHE A 85 19.52 -3.09 9.01
CA PHE A 85 20.17 -3.39 10.28
C PHE A 85 20.01 -4.86 10.61
N ARG A 86 21.03 -5.43 11.24
CA ARG A 86 20.93 -6.77 11.80
C ARG A 86 20.00 -6.73 13.02
N THR A 87 19.05 -7.65 13.05
CA THR A 87 18.10 -7.89 14.14
C THR A 87 18.19 -9.36 14.53
N HIS A 88 17.13 -10.16 14.30
CA HIS A 88 17.09 -11.60 14.54
C HIS A 88 15.98 -12.24 13.70
N GLU A 89 15.97 -13.56 13.56
CA GLU A 89 15.05 -14.30 12.68
C GLU A 89 13.55 -14.06 12.98
N TYR A 90 13.19 -13.82 14.24
CA TYR A 90 11.80 -13.52 14.64
C TYR A 90 11.39 -12.05 14.49
N ALA A 91 12.30 -11.15 14.14
CA ALA A 91 11.99 -9.73 13.94
C ALA A 91 11.27 -9.53 12.58
N PRO A 92 10.55 -8.41 12.40
CA PRO A 92 10.04 -8.04 11.08
C PRO A 92 11.17 -7.89 10.06
N ARG A 93 10.99 -8.42 8.85
CA ARG A 93 11.94 -8.20 7.73
C ARG A 93 11.89 -6.77 7.21
N VAL A 94 10.77 -6.07 7.37
CA VAL A 94 10.59 -4.69 6.92
C VAL A 94 9.85 -3.89 7.99
N LEU A 95 10.37 -2.71 8.31
CA LEU A 95 9.68 -1.70 9.11
C LEU A 95 9.45 -0.46 8.25
N LEU A 96 8.21 0.04 8.25
CA LEU A 96 7.79 1.15 7.40
C LEU A 96 7.24 2.29 8.26
N ALA A 97 7.70 3.50 7.99
CA ALA A 97 7.16 4.73 8.56
C ALA A 97 6.89 5.72 7.44
N ASN A 98 5.62 5.87 7.06
CA ASN A 98 5.22 6.69 5.92
C ASN A 98 4.44 7.93 6.38
N SER A 99 4.69 9.05 5.70
CA SER A 99 3.90 10.29 5.83
C SER A 99 3.87 10.92 7.24
N LEU A 100 4.77 10.51 8.13
CA LEU A 100 4.86 11.07 9.47
C LEU A 100 5.43 12.48 9.43
N LEU A 101 4.70 13.42 10.04
CA LEU A 101 5.09 14.81 10.23
C LEU A 101 4.86 15.19 11.69
N VAL A 102 5.68 16.06 12.23
CA VAL A 102 5.45 16.63 13.57
C VAL A 102 4.12 17.40 13.53
N PRO A 103 3.23 17.29 14.54
CA PRO A 103 1.83 17.73 14.42
C PRO A 103 1.62 19.17 13.94
N ARG A 104 2.49 20.11 14.35
CA ARG A 104 2.41 21.51 13.91
C ARG A 104 2.56 21.68 12.39
N TRP A 105 3.26 20.77 11.73
CA TRP A 105 3.54 20.76 10.29
C TRP A 105 2.76 19.69 9.54
N ALA A 106 1.86 18.95 10.20
CA ALA A 106 1.04 17.92 9.57
C ALA A 106 -0.12 18.54 8.78
N THR A 107 0.21 19.41 7.82
CA THR A 107 -0.73 20.04 6.88
C THR A 107 -0.43 19.62 5.45
N TRP A 108 -1.43 19.71 4.57
CA TRP A 108 -1.26 19.37 3.17
C TRP A 108 -0.29 20.30 2.45
N GLU A 109 -0.29 21.59 2.76
CA GLU A 109 0.62 22.57 2.14
C GLU A 109 2.08 22.17 2.37
N HIS A 110 2.43 21.82 3.61
CA HIS A 110 3.78 21.40 3.95
C HIS A 110 4.10 20.00 3.40
N PHE A 111 3.12 19.08 3.42
CA PHE A 111 3.27 17.78 2.76
C PHE A 111 3.63 17.94 1.28
N TRP A 112 2.91 18.78 0.53
CA TRP A 112 3.16 19.00 -0.90
C TRP A 112 4.47 19.73 -1.18
N GLU A 113 4.89 20.62 -0.28
CA GLU A 113 6.23 21.20 -0.32
C GLU A 113 7.31 20.10 -0.24
N LEU A 114 7.23 19.23 0.75
CA LEU A 114 8.16 18.12 0.92
C LEU A 114 8.07 17.10 -0.24
N GLU A 115 6.88 16.87 -0.80
CA GLU A 115 6.71 15.95 -1.94
C GLU A 115 7.42 16.49 -3.19
N ARG A 116 7.27 17.80 -3.47
CA ARG A 116 7.99 18.47 -4.57
C ARG A 116 9.50 18.40 -4.41
N LEU A 117 10.00 18.39 -3.18
CA LEU A 117 11.41 18.21 -2.85
C LEU A 117 11.86 16.74 -2.86
N GLY A 118 10.96 15.78 -3.09
CA GLY A 118 11.27 14.34 -3.06
C GLY A 118 11.53 13.79 -1.65
N LEU A 119 11.04 14.46 -0.61
CA LEU A 119 11.33 14.15 0.79
C LEU A 119 10.25 13.31 1.49
N ILE A 120 9.06 13.22 0.90
CA ILE A 120 7.92 12.50 1.48
C ILE A 120 7.13 11.75 0.40
N MET A 121 6.30 10.81 0.85
CA MET A 121 5.36 10.03 0.06
C MET A 121 4.07 9.89 0.88
N TYR A 122 2.92 9.91 0.22
CA TYR A 122 1.64 9.62 0.87
C TYR A 122 1.42 8.12 0.87
N GLY A 123 1.43 7.50 2.04
CA GLY A 123 1.32 6.04 2.18
C GLY A 123 -0.10 5.52 2.17
N GLN A 124 -1.11 6.39 2.34
CA GLN A 124 -2.46 5.94 2.69
C GLN A 124 -2.37 4.93 3.86
N MET A 125 -3.21 3.90 3.89
CA MET A 125 -3.14 2.79 4.83
C MET A 125 -2.37 1.63 4.19
N THR A 126 -2.93 1.01 3.15
CA THR A 126 -2.41 -0.23 2.57
C THR A 126 -1.58 -0.05 1.30
N ALA A 127 -1.52 1.18 0.77
CA ALA A 127 -0.72 1.51 -0.42
C ALA A 127 0.78 1.44 -0.08
N GLY A 128 1.22 2.22 0.90
CA GLY A 128 2.62 2.30 1.33
C GLY A 128 3.06 1.17 2.27
N SER A 129 2.14 0.29 2.69
CA SER A 129 2.41 -0.87 3.54
C SER A 129 2.30 -2.21 2.80
N TRP A 130 2.05 -2.18 1.49
CA TRP A 130 2.08 -3.33 0.60
C TRP A 130 1.12 -4.45 1.01
N ILE A 131 -0.17 -4.12 1.15
CA ILE A 131 -1.21 -5.11 1.46
C ILE A 131 -2.55 -4.74 0.83
N TYR A 132 -2.51 -3.99 -0.28
CA TYR A 132 -3.72 -3.65 -1.01
C TYR A 132 -4.12 -4.80 -1.94
N ILE A 133 -5.42 -5.11 -1.96
CA ILE A 133 -5.99 -6.25 -2.67
C ILE A 133 -7.16 -5.82 -3.58
N GLY A 134 -7.08 -4.57 -4.08
CA GLY A 134 -8.17 -3.97 -4.84
C GLY A 134 -9.40 -3.66 -3.98
N SER A 135 -10.52 -3.42 -4.65
CA SER A 135 -11.79 -3.04 -4.01
C SER A 135 -12.31 -4.06 -2.99
N GLN A 136 -11.92 -5.33 -3.11
CA GLN A 136 -12.26 -6.36 -2.12
C GLN A 136 -11.82 -5.98 -0.70
N GLY A 137 -10.74 -5.21 -0.54
CA GLY A 137 -10.21 -4.84 0.77
C GLY A 137 -11.20 -4.06 1.66
N ILE A 138 -12.13 -3.30 1.07
CA ILE A 138 -13.16 -2.54 1.80
C ILE A 138 -14.57 -3.08 1.63
N LEU A 139 -14.79 -3.94 0.63
CA LEU A 139 -16.11 -4.48 0.29
C LEU A 139 -16.88 -5.02 1.49
N GLN A 140 -16.24 -5.83 2.34
CA GLN A 140 -16.90 -6.35 3.54
C GLN A 140 -17.24 -5.21 4.52
N GLY A 141 -16.36 -4.23 4.70
CA GLY A 141 -16.63 -3.08 5.58
C GLY A 141 -17.80 -2.22 5.07
N THR A 142 -17.88 -1.98 3.76
CA THR A 142 -19.02 -1.29 3.14
C THR A 142 -20.31 -2.09 3.31
N TYR A 143 -20.27 -3.39 3.03
CA TYR A 143 -21.39 -4.31 3.23
C TYR A 143 -21.91 -4.30 4.68
N GLU A 144 -21.02 -4.45 5.66
CA GLU A 144 -21.38 -4.43 7.08
C GLU A 144 -21.89 -3.07 7.54
N THR A 145 -21.40 -1.97 6.95
CA THR A 145 -21.93 -0.62 7.23
C THR A 145 -23.39 -0.52 6.77
N PHE A 146 -23.72 -1.00 5.57
CA PHE A 146 -25.09 -1.05 5.08
C PHE A 146 -25.95 -2.07 5.85
N GLY A 147 -25.38 -3.21 6.24
CA GLY A 147 -26.04 -4.19 7.11
C GLY A 147 -26.41 -3.61 8.47
N ALA A 148 -25.49 -2.88 9.10
CA ALA A 148 -25.73 -2.19 10.37
C ALA A 148 -26.77 -1.07 10.23
N LEU A 149 -26.76 -0.34 9.12
CA LEU A 149 -27.81 0.65 8.81
C LEU A 149 -29.18 -0.02 8.66
N ALA A 150 -29.24 -1.13 7.91
CA ALA A 150 -30.46 -1.90 7.71
C ALA A 150 -31.03 -2.40 9.05
N ALA A 151 -30.18 -2.97 9.91
CA ALA A 151 -30.57 -3.43 11.24
C ALA A 151 -31.09 -2.29 12.13
N LYS A 152 -30.45 -1.12 12.10
CA LYS A 152 -30.82 0.02 12.95
C LYS A 152 -32.08 0.76 12.49
N ARG A 153 -32.39 0.77 11.18
CA ARG A 153 -33.37 1.71 10.60
C ARG A 153 -34.43 1.08 9.71
N PHE A 154 -34.24 -0.16 9.25
CA PHE A 154 -35.06 -0.78 8.20
C PHE A 154 -35.30 -2.28 8.44
N ASP A 155 -35.50 -2.67 9.70
CA ASP A 155 -35.87 -4.05 10.09
C ASP A 155 -34.92 -5.12 9.54
N GLY A 156 -33.63 -4.80 9.44
CA GLY A 156 -32.59 -5.72 8.98
C GLY A 156 -32.49 -5.88 7.47
N THR A 157 -33.21 -5.10 6.64
CA THR A 157 -33.12 -5.21 5.17
C THR A 157 -33.18 -3.88 4.44
N LEU A 158 -32.41 -3.75 3.34
CA LEU A 158 -32.49 -2.61 2.41
C LEU A 158 -33.36 -2.91 1.18
N ARG A 159 -34.11 -4.02 1.15
CA ARG A 159 -35.01 -4.34 0.04
C ARG A 159 -36.00 -3.20 -0.20
N GLY A 160 -36.09 -2.74 -1.45
CA GLY A 160 -36.98 -1.64 -1.84
C GLY A 160 -36.49 -0.25 -1.42
N ARG A 161 -35.23 -0.12 -0.98
CA ARG A 161 -34.59 1.16 -0.66
C ARG A 161 -33.63 1.57 -1.76
N ILE A 162 -33.37 2.87 -1.87
CA ILE A 162 -32.38 3.45 -2.79
C ILE A 162 -31.23 4.01 -1.95
N VAL A 163 -30.01 3.69 -2.33
CA VAL A 163 -28.79 4.28 -1.76
C VAL A 163 -28.22 5.26 -2.79
N LEU A 164 -28.07 6.51 -2.39
CA LEU A 164 -27.40 7.55 -3.18
C LEU A 164 -26.01 7.79 -2.61
N THR A 165 -24.98 7.66 -3.45
CA THR A 165 -23.57 7.87 -3.11
C THR A 165 -22.78 8.36 -4.33
N SER A 166 -21.50 8.67 -4.16
CA SER A 166 -20.60 9.07 -5.25
C SER A 166 -19.16 8.61 -5.01
N GLY A 167 -18.36 8.58 -6.08
CA GLY A 167 -16.95 8.16 -6.06
C GLY A 167 -16.77 6.67 -6.34
N LEU A 168 -16.32 6.33 -7.55
CA LEU A 168 -16.10 4.95 -8.00
C LEU A 168 -14.62 4.66 -8.27
N GLY A 169 -13.73 5.17 -7.42
CA GLY A 169 -12.32 4.78 -7.42
C GLY A 169 -12.10 3.46 -6.68
N GLY A 170 -10.85 3.04 -6.51
CA GLY A 170 -10.51 1.69 -6.03
C GLY A 170 -11.17 1.24 -4.74
N MET A 171 -11.44 2.15 -3.81
CA MET A 171 -12.19 1.86 -2.58
C MET A 171 -13.68 2.20 -2.70
N GLY A 172 -14.05 3.26 -3.41
CA GLY A 172 -15.44 3.68 -3.54
C GLY A 172 -16.28 2.83 -4.51
N GLY A 173 -15.62 2.02 -5.36
CA GLY A 173 -16.28 1.08 -6.26
C GLY A 173 -16.82 -0.19 -5.58
N ALA A 174 -16.56 -0.40 -4.29
CA ALA A 174 -17.04 -1.52 -3.48
C ALA A 174 -18.22 -1.12 -2.59
#